data_AF-A0A6L6BLB1-F1
#
_entry.id   AF-A0A6L6BLB1-F1
#
_cell.length_a   1.000
_cell.length_b   1.000
_cell.length_c   1.000
_cell.angle_alpha   90.00
_cell.angle_beta   90.00
_cell.angle_gamma   90.00
#
_symmetry.space_group_name_H-M   'P 1'
#
loop_
_entity.id
_entity.type
_entity.pdbx_description
1 polymer ?
#
loop_
_entity_poly.entity_id
_entity_poly.type
_entity_poly.pdbx_seq_one_letter_code
_entity_poly.pdbx_strand_id
1 'polypeptide(L)'
;MTPTVEDQSAQAVIDILALGAPLTFTVNYRVLTKFGNLSSDAAFAHHPDFGNSISIGDVRFIYAPDGTSFTCSTATGECKPGIDESRVSDRQLVSTIFQSSAIERILQDTRVAVGMGTSTTSSVNDQPTTCTVIPVVDSNAATQAKTYCAFDNLGVLASLETADLSISAISVTLDAQADQFAG
;
A
#
# COMPACT_ATOMS: atom_id res chain seq x y z
N MET A 1 15.18 -7.38 -8.46
CA MET A 1 14.57 -8.69 -8.79
C MET A 1 13.30 -8.78 -7.98
N THR A 2 12.16 -9.07 -8.63
CA THR A 2 10.90 -9.32 -7.92
C THR A 2 11.05 -10.58 -7.07
N PRO A 3 10.68 -10.57 -5.78
CA PRO A 3 10.78 -11.77 -4.96
C PRO A 3 9.81 -12.85 -5.45
N THR A 4 10.17 -14.12 -5.23
CA THR A 4 9.40 -15.27 -5.72
C THR A 4 8.85 -16.11 -4.57
N VAL A 5 7.60 -16.54 -4.68
CA VAL A 5 6.92 -17.49 -3.78
C VAL A 5 6.29 -18.63 -4.59
N GLU A 6 6.06 -19.78 -3.94
CA GLU A 6 5.42 -20.95 -4.59
C GLU A 6 3.94 -20.68 -4.92
N ASP A 7 3.26 -19.96 -4.04
CA ASP A 7 1.86 -19.56 -4.18
C ASP A 7 1.67 -18.60 -5.35
N GLN A 8 1.15 -19.14 -6.47
CA GLN A 8 0.92 -18.37 -7.69
C GLN A 8 -0.10 -17.23 -7.51
N SER A 9 -1.06 -17.38 -6.60
CA SER A 9 -2.03 -16.33 -6.29
C SER A 9 -1.33 -15.15 -5.60
N ALA A 10 -0.48 -15.45 -4.62
CA ALA A 10 0.34 -14.44 -3.96
C ALA A 10 1.39 -13.83 -4.90
N GLN A 11 2.01 -14.65 -5.75
CA GLN A 11 3.00 -14.19 -6.74
C GLN A 11 2.40 -13.16 -7.70
N ALA A 12 1.18 -13.40 -8.20
CA ALA A 12 0.52 -12.46 -9.11
C ALA A 12 0.36 -11.05 -8.50
N VAL A 13 -0.03 -10.97 -7.22
CA VAL A 13 -0.15 -9.69 -6.52
C VAL A 13 1.23 -9.05 -6.28
N ILE A 14 2.24 -9.84 -5.93
CA ILE A 14 3.63 -9.37 -5.78
C ILE A 14 4.14 -8.78 -7.10
N ASP A 15 3.90 -9.45 -8.22
CA ASP A 15 4.35 -9.03 -9.54
C ASP A 15 3.73 -7.68 -9.93
N ILE A 16 2.43 -7.48 -9.69
CA ILE A 16 1.73 -6.21 -9.91
C ILE A 16 2.35 -5.10 -9.05
N LEU A 17 2.54 -5.34 -7.75
CA LEU A 17 3.12 -4.34 -6.85
C LEU A 17 4.59 -4.01 -7.19
N ALA A 18 5.33 -4.97 -7.76
CA ALA A 18 6.74 -4.80 -8.13
C ALA A 18 6.95 -4.13 -9.50
N LEU A 19 5.95 -4.16 -10.39
CA LEU A 19 5.99 -3.51 -11.70
C LEU A 19 6.15 -1.99 -11.60
N GLY A 20 5.66 -1.39 -10.51
CA GLY A 20 5.57 0.05 -10.34
C GLY A 20 4.43 0.67 -11.15
N ALA A 21 4.27 1.98 -11.03
CA ALA A 21 3.19 2.75 -11.64
C ALA A 21 3.66 3.38 -12.97
N PRO A 22 3.10 3.00 -14.14
CA PRO A 22 3.43 3.68 -15.41
C PRO A 22 2.56 4.91 -15.68
N LEU A 23 1.46 5.07 -14.95
CA LEU A 23 0.44 6.10 -15.17
C LEU A 23 0.47 7.15 -14.07
N THR A 24 0.13 8.38 -14.41
CA THR A 24 -0.20 9.41 -13.40
C THR A 24 -1.55 9.09 -12.76
N PHE A 25 -1.59 9.03 -11.42
CA PHE A 25 -2.83 8.80 -10.70
C PHE A 25 -2.76 9.26 -9.24
N THR A 26 -3.94 9.35 -8.61
CA THR A 26 -4.10 9.45 -7.16
C THR A 26 -5.10 8.39 -6.69
N VAL A 27 -4.75 7.68 -5.61
CA VAL A 27 -5.66 6.80 -4.87
C VAL A 27 -5.83 7.34 -3.47
N ASN A 28 -7.07 7.53 -3.03
CA ASN A 28 -7.40 7.85 -1.64
C ASN A 28 -7.83 6.59 -0.91
N TYR A 29 -7.41 6.44 0.34
CA TYR A 29 -7.63 5.26 1.16
C TYR A 29 -8.25 5.61 2.50
N ARG A 30 -9.05 4.68 3.01
CA ARG A 30 -9.33 4.55 4.43
C ARG A 30 -8.36 3.52 4.99
N VAL A 31 -7.67 3.89 6.07
CA VAL A 31 -6.81 2.99 6.83
C VAL A 31 -7.37 2.82 8.22
N LEU A 32 -7.39 1.58 8.71
CA LEU A 32 -7.77 1.22 10.07
C LEU A 32 -6.70 0.29 10.66
N THR A 33 -5.94 0.82 11.60
CA THR A 33 -5.09 0.01 12.49
C THR A 33 -5.99 -0.53 13.60
N LYS A 34 -6.23 -1.84 13.56
CA LYS A 34 -7.23 -2.50 14.42
C LYS A 34 -6.83 -2.49 15.89
N PHE A 35 -5.53 -2.61 16.17
CA PHE A 35 -5.02 -2.39 17.51
C PHE A 35 -5.14 -0.92 17.88
N GLY A 36 -5.98 -0.62 18.88
CA GLY A 36 -6.30 0.75 19.28
C GLY A 36 -7.39 1.42 18.43
N ASN A 37 -7.94 0.73 17.42
CA ASN A 37 -9.02 1.21 16.55
C ASN A 37 -8.74 2.60 15.93
N LEU A 38 -7.52 2.78 15.40
CA LEU A 38 -7.05 4.05 14.86
C LEU A 38 -7.41 4.14 13.38
N SER A 39 -8.31 5.07 13.04
CA SER A 39 -8.65 5.35 11.65
C SER A 39 -7.86 6.54 11.12
N SER A 40 -7.36 6.44 9.90
CA SER A 40 -6.66 7.51 9.19
C SER A 40 -7.11 7.56 7.73
N ASP A 41 -7.18 8.77 7.20
CA ASP A 41 -7.24 8.99 5.76
C ASP A 41 -5.81 9.00 5.21
N ALA A 42 -5.64 8.38 4.05
CA ALA A 42 -4.36 8.36 3.35
C ALA A 42 -4.55 8.56 1.85
N ALA A 43 -3.50 8.98 1.17
CA ALA A 43 -3.47 9.10 -0.27
C ALA A 43 -2.13 8.64 -0.83
N PHE A 44 -2.15 8.01 -1.99
CA PHE A 44 -0.97 7.72 -2.79
C PHE A 44 -1.13 8.40 -4.14
N ALA A 45 -0.23 9.30 -4.49
CA ALA A 45 -0.16 9.92 -5.79
C ALA A 45 1.13 9.50 -6.51
N HIS A 46 1.02 9.20 -7.80
CA HIS A 46 2.15 8.92 -8.67
C HIS A 46 2.14 9.88 -9.85
N HIS A 47 3.33 10.35 -10.22
CA HIS A 47 3.57 11.01 -11.50
C HIS A 47 4.93 10.57 -12.03
N PRO A 48 5.07 10.15 -13.30
CA PRO A 48 6.34 9.66 -13.84
C PRO A 48 7.51 10.65 -13.66
N ASP A 49 7.23 11.95 -13.82
CA ASP A 49 8.24 13.00 -13.69
C ASP A 49 8.46 13.52 -12.26
N PHE A 50 7.53 13.25 -11.32
CA PHE A 50 7.61 13.78 -9.94
C PHE A 50 7.73 12.70 -8.87
N GLY A 51 7.62 11.42 -9.26
CA GLY A 51 7.78 10.28 -8.39
C GLY A 51 6.51 9.93 -7.61
N ASN A 52 6.68 9.52 -6.36
CA ASN A 52 5.58 9.11 -5.49
C ASN A 52 5.37 10.12 -4.36
N SER A 53 4.11 10.36 -4.02
CA SER A 53 3.72 11.13 -2.84
C SER A 53 2.71 10.33 -2.03
N ILE A 54 3.01 10.13 -0.75
CA ILE A 54 2.17 9.37 0.17
C ILE A 54 1.77 10.27 1.32
N SER A 55 0.47 10.53 1.46
CA SER A 55 -0.07 11.27 2.60
C SER A 55 -0.73 10.31 3.57
N ILE A 56 -0.45 10.44 4.86
CA ILE A 56 -1.09 9.69 5.94
C ILE A 56 -1.41 10.70 7.04
N GLY A 57 -2.69 11.00 7.23
CA GLY A 57 -3.12 12.08 8.13
C GLY A 57 -2.48 13.43 7.76
N ASP A 58 -1.75 14.02 8.70
CA ASP A 58 -1.11 15.34 8.56
C ASP A 58 0.33 15.29 8.03
N VAL A 59 0.79 14.13 7.57
CA VAL A 59 2.16 13.86 7.11
C VAL A 59 2.14 13.47 5.64
N ARG A 60 3.08 14.00 4.87
CA ARG A 60 3.30 13.64 3.47
C ARG A 60 4.75 13.24 3.22
N PHE A 61 4.95 12.08 2.63
CA PHE A 61 6.23 11.54 2.22
C PHE A 61 6.36 11.67 0.71
N ILE A 62 7.46 12.25 0.25
CA ILE A 62 7.75 12.43 -1.18
C ILE A 62 8.99 11.63 -1.51
N TYR A 63 8.88 10.83 -2.57
CA TYR A 63 9.97 10.06 -3.17
C TYR A 63 10.15 10.52 -4.60
N ALA A 64 11.08 11.44 -4.83
CA ALA A 64 11.34 11.98 -6.15
C ALA A 64 12.11 10.98 -7.03
N PRO A 65 11.99 11.06 -8.37
CA PRO A 65 12.65 10.11 -9.28
C PRO A 65 14.17 10.18 -9.24
N ASP A 66 14.74 11.31 -8.81
CA ASP A 66 16.18 11.50 -8.65
C ASP A 66 16.77 10.88 -7.36
N GLY A 67 15.92 10.22 -6.56
CA GLY A 67 16.28 9.58 -5.31
C GLY A 67 16.25 10.53 -4.10
N THR A 68 15.94 11.81 -4.29
CA THR A 68 15.66 12.70 -3.16
C THR A 68 14.34 12.35 -2.49
N SER A 69 14.25 12.63 -1.20
CA SER A 69 13.05 12.36 -0.43
C SER A 69 12.79 13.44 0.60
N PHE A 70 11.52 13.63 0.94
CA PHE A 70 11.07 14.64 1.88
C PHE A 70 9.96 14.10 2.78
N THR A 71 9.96 14.57 4.02
CA THR A 71 8.83 14.43 4.94
C THR A 71 8.27 15.80 5.24
N CYS A 72 7.02 16.00 4.85
CA CYS A 72 6.30 17.25 4.95
C CYS A 72 5.16 17.17 5.96
N SER A 73 4.84 18.28 6.61
CA SER A 73 3.54 18.46 7.25
C SER A 73 2.55 19.02 6.24
N THR A 74 1.39 18.38 6.08
CA THR A 74 0.31 18.92 5.24
C THR A 74 -0.43 20.06 5.91
N ALA A 75 -0.30 20.21 7.24
CA ALA A 75 -0.91 21.30 8.00
C ALA A 75 -0.12 22.62 7.89
N THR A 76 1.22 22.56 7.89
CA THR A 76 2.07 23.75 7.84
C THR A 76 2.75 23.96 6.49
N GLY A 77 2.83 22.93 5.65
CA GLY A 77 3.59 22.95 4.40
C GLY A 77 5.11 22.82 4.61
N GLU A 78 5.59 22.70 5.85
CA GLU A 78 7.02 22.56 6.12
C GLU A 78 7.52 21.16 5.75
N CYS A 79 8.62 21.11 5.01
CA CYS A 79 9.26 19.89 4.56
C CYS A 79 10.69 19.77 5.07
N LYS A 80 11.08 18.55 5.42
CA LYS A 80 12.45 18.20 5.82
C LYS A 80 13.00 17.14 4.87
N PRO A 81 14.27 17.24 4.44
CA PRO A 81 14.91 16.18 3.67
C PRO A 81 14.90 14.85 4.42
N GLY A 82 14.69 13.76 3.67
CA GLY A 82 14.63 12.40 4.17
C GLY A 82 13.23 11.93 4.56
N ILE A 83 13.10 10.62 4.74
CA ILE A 83 11.89 9.96 5.23
C ILE A 83 11.99 9.78 6.75
N ASP A 84 11.07 10.41 7.47
CA ASP A 84 10.94 10.31 8.92
C ASP A 84 9.68 9.52 9.28
N GLU A 85 9.82 8.19 9.30
CA GLU A 85 8.72 7.26 9.64
C GLU A 85 8.19 7.46 11.07
N SER A 86 8.95 8.11 11.97
CA SER A 86 8.50 8.36 13.34
C SER A 86 7.22 9.20 13.38
N ARG A 87 6.99 10.01 12.34
CA ARG A 87 5.82 10.90 12.17
C ARG A 87 4.50 10.15 12.01
N VAL A 88 4.52 8.88 11.62
CA VAL A 88 3.33 8.03 11.47
C VAL A 88 3.39 6.75 12.32
N SER A 89 4.40 6.65 13.19
CA SER A 89 4.60 5.49 14.06
C SER A 89 3.47 5.29 15.07
N ASP A 90 2.82 6.37 15.51
CA ASP A 90 1.63 6.36 16.36
C ASP A 90 0.44 5.66 15.69
N ARG A 91 0.40 5.67 14.36
CA ARG A 91 -0.60 4.97 13.53
C ARG A 91 -0.19 3.54 13.19
N GLN A 92 1.02 3.11 13.58
CA GLN A 92 1.60 1.80 13.27
C GLN A 92 1.66 1.53 11.76
N LEU A 93 1.95 2.57 10.98
CA LEU A 93 2.10 2.51 9.53
C LEU A 93 3.52 2.88 9.14
N VAL A 94 3.86 2.57 7.89
CA VAL A 94 5.06 3.05 7.21
C VAL A 94 4.65 3.64 5.87
N SER A 95 5.40 4.63 5.39
CA SER A 95 5.10 5.34 4.14
C SER A 95 5.02 4.43 2.91
N THR A 96 5.72 3.30 2.92
CA THR A 96 5.78 2.33 1.82
C THR A 96 4.70 1.24 1.88
N ILE A 97 3.72 1.36 2.79
CA ILE A 97 2.67 0.34 3.02
C ILE A 97 1.84 0.02 1.77
N PHE A 98 1.69 0.96 0.84
CA PHE A 98 0.91 0.78 -0.39
C PHE A 98 1.67 0.04 -1.51
N GLN A 99 2.96 -0.24 -1.33
CA GLN A 99 3.84 -0.88 -2.32
C GLN A 99 4.79 -1.90 -1.67
N SER A 100 6.07 -1.55 -1.48
CA SER A 100 7.12 -2.52 -1.09
C SER A 100 6.86 -3.19 0.26
N SER A 101 6.36 -2.45 1.25
CA SER A 101 6.02 -3.06 2.54
C SER A 101 4.81 -4.00 2.45
N ALA A 102 3.89 -3.81 1.50
CA ALA A 102 2.86 -4.80 1.22
C ALA A 102 3.46 -6.10 0.66
N ILE A 103 4.43 -6.00 -0.26
CA ILE A 103 5.17 -7.16 -0.78
C ILE A 103 5.82 -7.91 0.38
N GLU A 104 6.56 -7.22 1.26
CA GLU A 104 7.22 -7.85 2.41
C GLU A 104 6.23 -8.58 3.33
N ARG A 105 5.04 -8.01 3.54
CA ARG A 105 3.99 -8.66 4.32
C ARG A 105 3.43 -9.89 3.64
N ILE A 106 3.17 -9.85 2.34
CA ILE A 106 2.76 -11.02 1.55
C ILE A 106 3.83 -12.11 1.64
N LEU A 107 5.12 -11.76 1.51
CA LEU A 107 6.22 -12.71 1.67
C LEU A 107 6.25 -13.34 3.06
N GLN A 108 6.01 -12.56 4.11
CA GLN A 108 5.98 -13.10 5.46
C GLN A 108 4.77 -14.01 5.69
N ASP A 109 3.62 -13.66 5.13
CA ASP A 109 2.39 -14.43 5.29
C ASP A 109 2.41 -15.74 4.51
N THR A 110 2.97 -15.75 3.30
CA THR A 110 3.15 -16.99 2.52
C THR A 110 4.07 -17.99 3.24
N ARG A 111 5.08 -17.54 4.01
CA ARG A 111 5.96 -18.42 4.79
C ARG A 111 5.25 -19.15 5.93
N VAL A 112 4.18 -18.57 6.46
CA VAL A 112 3.40 -19.14 7.57
C VAL A 112 2.02 -19.62 7.11
N ALA A 113 1.79 -19.65 5.79
CA ALA A 113 0.55 -20.10 5.21
C ALA A 113 0.36 -21.60 5.44
N VAL A 114 -0.90 -22.01 5.65
CA VAL A 114 -1.29 -23.42 5.84
C VAL A 114 -1.87 -24.05 4.58
N GLY A 115 -1.77 -23.36 3.46
CA GLY A 115 -2.25 -23.79 2.16
C GLY A 115 -1.98 -22.73 1.10
N MET A 116 -2.26 -23.07 -0.17
CA MET A 116 -2.16 -22.15 -1.28
C MET A 116 -3.25 -21.08 -1.19
N GLY A 117 -2.91 -19.86 -1.57
CA GLY A 117 -3.85 -18.77 -1.67
C GLY A 117 -4.85 -18.95 -2.78
N THR A 118 -5.99 -18.27 -2.65
CA THR A 118 -7.02 -18.22 -3.69
C THR A 118 -7.01 -16.87 -4.36
N SER A 119 -6.96 -16.87 -5.69
CA SER A 119 -7.00 -15.63 -6.46
C SER A 119 -8.44 -15.23 -6.74
N THR A 120 -8.69 -13.92 -6.66
CA THR A 120 -9.94 -13.32 -7.11
C THR A 120 -9.62 -12.05 -7.86
N THR A 121 -10.47 -11.70 -8.83
CA THR A 121 -10.42 -10.41 -9.49
C THR A 121 -11.62 -9.58 -9.07
N SER A 122 -11.43 -8.27 -9.01
CA SER A 122 -12.47 -7.30 -8.66
C SER A 122 -12.17 -5.97 -9.37
N SER A 123 -12.89 -4.92 -9.00
CA SER A 123 -12.55 -3.56 -9.40
C SER A 123 -12.96 -2.56 -8.33
N VAL A 124 -12.25 -1.43 -8.29
CA VAL A 124 -12.63 -0.25 -7.50
C VAL A 124 -12.64 0.93 -8.45
N ASN A 125 -13.76 1.65 -8.55
CA ASN A 125 -13.96 2.75 -9.51
C ASN A 125 -13.54 2.38 -10.95
N ASP A 126 -14.03 1.22 -11.43
CA ASP A 126 -13.73 0.66 -12.75
C ASP A 126 -12.25 0.34 -13.01
N GLN A 127 -11.37 0.47 -12.00
CA GLN A 127 -9.98 0.04 -12.10
C GLN A 127 -9.87 -1.42 -11.68
N PRO A 128 -9.37 -2.31 -12.55
CA PRO A 128 -9.28 -3.74 -12.25
C PRO A 128 -8.26 -4.01 -11.15
N THR A 129 -8.59 -5.00 -10.31
CA THR A 129 -7.74 -5.43 -9.21
C THR A 129 -7.57 -6.94 -9.20
N THR A 130 -6.35 -7.39 -8.95
CA THR A 130 -6.03 -8.79 -8.65
C THR A 130 -5.80 -8.94 -7.17
N CYS A 131 -6.46 -9.94 -6.58
CA CYS A 131 -6.43 -10.23 -5.16
C CYS A 131 -5.92 -11.64 -4.89
N THR A 132 -5.30 -11.80 -3.72
CA THR A 132 -4.98 -13.10 -3.12
C THR A 132 -5.53 -13.18 -1.71
N VAL A 133 -6.09 -14.33 -1.36
CA VAL A 133 -6.47 -14.68 0.01
C VAL A 133 -5.53 -15.76 0.51
N ILE A 134 -4.68 -15.42 1.47
CA ILE A 134 -3.69 -16.33 2.06
C ILE A 134 -4.26 -16.93 3.35
N PRO A 135 -4.44 -18.27 3.41
CA PRO A 135 -4.89 -18.93 4.63
C PRO A 135 -3.71 -19.07 5.61
N VAL A 136 -3.86 -18.52 6.80
CA VAL A 136 -2.91 -18.66 7.92
C VAL A 136 -3.61 -19.27 9.13
N VAL A 137 -2.85 -19.75 10.12
CA VAL A 137 -3.41 -20.14 11.42
C VAL A 137 -3.00 -19.13 12.48
N ASP A 138 -3.95 -18.80 13.36
CA ASP A 138 -3.64 -18.02 14.56
C ASP A 138 -3.13 -18.91 15.71
N SER A 139 -2.83 -18.28 16.84
CA SER A 139 -2.35 -18.98 18.05
C SER A 139 -3.34 -20.00 18.63
N ASN A 140 -4.61 -19.93 18.23
CA ASN A 140 -5.68 -20.83 18.67
C ASN A 140 -5.94 -21.95 17.65
N ALA A 141 -5.06 -22.11 16.65
CA ALA A 141 -5.19 -23.05 15.55
C ALA A 141 -6.45 -22.84 14.69
N ALA A 142 -7.07 -21.66 14.75
CA ALA A 142 -8.15 -21.30 13.84
C ALA A 142 -7.56 -20.77 12.54
N THR A 143 -8.09 -21.26 11.41
CA THR A 143 -7.72 -20.72 10.09
C THR A 143 -8.29 -19.32 9.94
N GLN A 144 -7.39 -18.36 9.69
CA GLN A 144 -7.69 -16.98 9.37
C GLN A 144 -7.33 -16.71 7.91
N ALA A 145 -7.97 -15.72 7.31
CA ALA A 145 -7.68 -15.26 5.96
C ALA A 145 -6.98 -13.90 6.02
N LYS A 146 -5.90 -13.75 5.26
CA LYS A 146 -5.28 -12.45 4.99
C LYS A 146 -5.43 -12.12 3.52
N THR A 147 -6.05 -10.98 3.23
CA THR A 147 -6.39 -10.59 1.86
C THR A 147 -5.54 -9.42 1.42
N TYR A 148 -5.00 -9.52 0.21
CA TYR A 148 -4.24 -8.46 -0.45
C TYR A 148 -4.77 -8.29 -1.86
N CYS A 149 -5.09 -7.06 -2.24
CA CYS A 149 -5.49 -6.70 -3.59
C CYS A 149 -4.60 -5.58 -4.10
N ALA A 150 -4.17 -5.67 -5.36
CA ALA A 150 -3.43 -4.62 -6.04
C ALA A 150 -4.19 -4.18 -7.30
N PHE A 151 -4.07 -2.91 -7.66
CA PHE A 151 -4.57 -2.40 -8.93
C PHE A 151 -3.67 -2.83 -10.07
N ASP A 152 -4.21 -3.57 -11.04
CA ASP A 152 -3.43 -4.24 -12.10
C ASP A 152 -2.58 -3.26 -12.91
N ASN A 153 -3.09 -2.04 -13.13
CA ASN A 153 -2.46 -1.02 -13.96
C ASN A 153 -1.74 0.07 -13.17
N LEU A 154 -1.84 0.08 -11.84
CA LEU A 154 -1.33 1.17 -11.00
C LEU A 154 -0.16 0.74 -10.11
N GLY A 155 0.06 -0.56 -9.91
CA GLY A 155 1.20 -1.07 -9.14
C GLY A 155 1.19 -0.63 -7.68
N VAL A 156 0.00 -0.44 -7.10
CA VAL A 156 -0.23 -0.09 -5.70
C VAL A 156 -1.38 -0.92 -5.14
N LEU A 157 -1.44 -1.05 -3.82
CA LEU A 157 -2.54 -1.72 -3.13
C LEU A 157 -3.89 -1.09 -3.50
N ALA A 158 -4.89 -1.93 -3.76
CA ALA A 158 -6.30 -1.54 -3.75
C ALA A 158 -6.93 -1.78 -2.37
N SER A 159 -6.55 -2.89 -1.73
CA SER A 159 -6.97 -3.18 -0.35
C SER A 159 -6.02 -4.15 0.33
N LEU A 160 -6.00 -4.09 1.66
CA LEU A 160 -5.34 -5.04 2.55
C LEU A 160 -6.29 -5.32 3.71
N GLU A 161 -6.51 -6.58 4.04
CA GLU A 161 -7.33 -6.99 5.17
C GLU A 161 -6.60 -8.10 5.93
N THR A 162 -6.01 -7.75 7.08
CA THR A 162 -5.29 -8.65 7.98
C THR A 162 -5.80 -8.50 9.41
N ALA A 163 -5.30 -9.32 10.35
CA ALA A 163 -5.71 -9.26 11.75
C ALA A 163 -5.44 -7.91 12.43
N ASP A 164 -4.40 -7.20 11.99
CA ASP A 164 -3.90 -5.95 12.58
C ASP A 164 -4.25 -4.70 11.78
N LEU A 165 -4.43 -4.82 10.46
CA LEU A 165 -4.60 -3.69 9.56
C LEU A 165 -5.69 -3.92 8.53
N SER A 166 -6.46 -2.87 8.26
CA SER A 166 -7.35 -2.78 7.10
C SER A 166 -7.00 -1.53 6.29
N ILE A 167 -6.85 -1.69 4.97
CA ILE A 167 -6.68 -0.61 4.00
C ILE A 167 -7.71 -0.84 2.91
N SER A 168 -8.45 0.19 2.53
CA SER A 168 -9.40 0.13 1.41
C SER A 168 -9.32 1.40 0.60
N ALA A 169 -9.10 1.27 -0.71
CA ALA A 169 -9.24 2.38 -1.65
C ALA A 169 -10.69 2.88 -1.64
N ILE A 170 -10.84 4.19 -1.45
CA ILE A 170 -12.13 4.90 -1.47
C ILE A 170 -12.36 5.46 -2.88
N SER A 171 -11.30 5.97 -3.51
CA SER A 171 -11.40 6.56 -4.84
C SER A 171 -10.08 6.47 -5.59
N VAL A 172 -10.18 6.33 -6.91
CA VAL A 172 -9.06 6.44 -7.84
C VAL A 172 -9.35 7.54 -8.86
N THR A 173 -8.36 8.38 -9.14
CA THR A 173 -8.35 9.34 -10.24
C THR A 173 -7.09 9.15 -11.08
N LEU A 174 -7.23 9.11 -12.41
CA LEU A 174 -6.10 9.01 -13.35
C LEU A 174 -5.49 10.39 -13.63
N ASP A 175 -5.23 11.12 -12.55
CA ASP A 175 -4.59 12.43 -12.53
C ASP A 175 -3.92 12.64 -11.15
N ALA A 176 -2.92 13.52 -11.11
CA ALA A 176 -2.22 13.92 -9.89
C ALA A 176 -1.88 15.42 -9.97
N GLN A 177 -2.11 16.12 -8.87
CA GLN A 177 -1.88 17.56 -8.77
C GLN A 177 -0.44 17.86 -8.37
N ALA A 178 0.15 18.91 -8.95
CA ALA A 178 1.57 19.24 -8.74
C ALA A 178 1.91 19.54 -7.27
N ASP A 179 0.97 20.10 -6.51
CA ASP A 179 1.13 20.40 -5.08
C ASP A 179 1.29 19.14 -4.21
N GLN A 180 0.86 17.98 -4.70
CA GLN A 180 1.09 16.69 -4.03
C GLN A 180 2.57 16.31 -4.01
N PHE A 181 3.39 16.86 -4.91
CA PHE A 181 4.82 16.53 -5.04
C PHE A 181 5.74 17.67 -4.59
N ALA A 182 5.18 18.78 -4.09
CA ALA A 182 5.97 19.91 -3.62
C ALA A 182 6.65 19.57 -2.27
N GLY A 183 7.99 19.59 -2.26
CA GLY A 183 8.84 19.48 -1.07
C GLY A 183 9.40 20.82 -0.59
#